data_AF-A0A4P2QCW4-F1
#
_entry.id   AF-A0A4P2QCW4-F1
#
_cell.length_a   1.000
_cell.length_b   1.000
_cell.length_c   1.000
_cell.angle_alpha   90.00
_cell.angle_beta   90.00
_cell.angle_gamma   90.00
#
_symmetry.space_group_name_H-M   'P 1'
#
loop_
_entity.id
_entity.type
_entity.pdbx_description
1 polymer ?
#
loop_
_entity_poly.entity_id
_entity_poly.type
_entity_poly.pdbx_seq_one_letter_code
_entity_poly.pdbx_strand_id
1 'polypeptide(L)'
;MNRSAMVFAGVLLAAGCGRGATAPGSPSSRTTAVSGADPGAQPPAAAAATPATAPAAAQPAPRTADPDPAADATRQRAAREATDDPRIEEIRKKYAEIQADKGLETSELRMACAAGEGSAEVRLHRKGDTVYRAVLKDNAAGDAGSTYHFYYDDGLLIFALNDAYPFGDPAATRLLQRRYYYHQGSPILCTRKRAEGPADKVESLLNQAPSEPVDCSFAPKVQRLASLARRGAAGMAELKKLLCPEPPRQTGR
;
A
#
# COMPACT_ATOMS: atom_id res chain seq x y z
N MET A 1 -30.32 -32.58 45.19
CA MET A 1 -31.28 -31.49 45.42
C MET A 1 -30.52 -30.21 45.10
N ASN A 2 -30.78 -29.40 44.07
CA ASN A 2 -32.02 -29.07 43.38
C ASN A 2 -31.89 -29.12 41.85
N ARG A 3 -33.04 -29.39 41.23
CA ARG A 3 -33.32 -29.44 39.78
C ARG A 3 -33.75 -28.06 39.26
N SER A 4 -33.53 -27.82 37.97
CA SER A 4 -34.34 -27.04 36.99
C SER A 4 -33.37 -26.65 35.84
N ALA A 5 -33.27 -27.31 34.69
CA ALA A 5 -34.23 -27.58 33.60
C ALA A 5 -34.84 -26.32 32.97
N MET A 6 -34.34 -25.92 31.80
CA MET A 6 -35.18 -25.39 30.72
C MET A 6 -34.58 -25.74 29.35
N VAL A 7 -35.46 -26.20 28.46
CA VAL A 7 -35.27 -26.79 27.13
C VAL A 7 -35.95 -25.87 26.10
N PHE A 8 -35.66 -26.10 24.81
CA PHE A 8 -36.30 -25.64 23.56
C PHE A 8 -35.73 -24.37 22.93
N ALA A 9 -35.56 -24.22 21.61
CA ALA A 9 -35.81 -24.99 20.39
C ALA A 9 -34.83 -24.43 19.32
N GLY A 10 -34.29 -25.15 18.34
CA GLY A 10 -35.01 -25.72 17.21
C GLY A 10 -35.16 -24.70 16.07
N VAL A 11 -34.21 -24.65 15.14
CA VAL A 11 -34.43 -24.11 13.77
C VAL A 11 -33.87 -25.09 12.75
N LEU A 12 -34.79 -25.67 11.99
CA LEU A 12 -34.56 -26.41 10.75
C LEU A 12 -34.30 -25.42 9.61
N LEU A 13 -33.33 -25.72 8.74
CA LEU A 13 -33.28 -25.20 7.38
C LEU A 13 -32.98 -26.35 6.43
N ALA A 14 -33.97 -26.65 5.59
CA ALA A 14 -33.93 -27.64 4.54
C ALA A 14 -33.58 -27.00 3.18
N ALA A 15 -32.80 -27.77 2.41
CA ALA A 15 -32.81 -27.97 0.95
C ALA A 15 -32.87 -26.79 -0.03
N GLY A 16 -31.95 -26.84 -1.01
CA GLY A 16 -32.05 -26.13 -2.29
C GLY A 16 -30.91 -26.46 -3.25
N CYS A 17 -30.99 -27.61 -3.93
CA CYS A 17 -30.22 -27.90 -5.14
C CYS A 17 -30.72 -27.04 -6.31
N GLY A 18 -29.81 -26.51 -7.15
CA GLY A 18 -30.19 -25.86 -8.41
C GLY A 18 -28.98 -25.68 -9.33
N ARG A 19 -28.94 -26.48 -10.40
CA ARG A 19 -27.89 -26.57 -11.42
C ARG A 19 -28.51 -26.17 -12.77
N GLY A 20 -27.78 -25.41 -13.58
CA GLY A 20 -28.06 -25.12 -14.99
C GLY A 20 -28.42 -23.65 -15.25
N ALA A 21 -28.18 -23.05 -16.40
CA ALA A 21 -27.42 -23.36 -17.62
C ALA A 21 -27.48 -22.08 -18.49
N THR A 22 -26.72 -22.07 -19.58
CA THR A 22 -26.89 -21.26 -20.81
C THR A 22 -26.52 -19.76 -20.80
N ALA A 23 -25.44 -19.49 -21.56
CA ALA A 23 -25.25 -18.27 -22.37
C ALA A 23 -26.34 -18.19 -23.47
N PRO A 24 -26.56 -17.04 -24.14
CA PRO A 24 -25.72 -16.69 -25.30
C PRO A 24 -25.59 -15.17 -25.61
N GLY A 25 -24.71 -14.84 -26.56
CA GLY A 25 -25.00 -13.80 -27.57
C GLY A 25 -24.20 -12.50 -27.51
N SER A 26 -23.13 -12.41 -28.31
CA SER A 26 -22.69 -11.16 -28.94
C SER A 26 -23.68 -10.75 -30.05
N PRO A 27 -23.73 -9.47 -30.50
CA PRO A 27 -22.93 -9.16 -31.70
C PRO A 27 -22.39 -7.72 -31.82
N SER A 28 -21.25 -7.64 -32.54
CA SER A 28 -20.79 -6.67 -33.54
C SER A 28 -21.30 -5.22 -33.62
N SER A 29 -20.32 -4.30 -33.74
CA SER A 29 -20.15 -3.22 -34.74
C SER A 29 -18.81 -2.52 -34.42
N ARG A 30 -17.93 -2.03 -35.31
CA ARG A 30 -18.02 -1.61 -36.72
C ARG A 30 -16.59 -1.33 -37.27
N THR A 31 -16.36 -1.75 -38.52
CA THR A 31 -15.67 -1.08 -39.66
C THR A 31 -14.24 -0.52 -39.59
N THR A 32 -13.44 -1.03 -40.54
CA THR A 32 -12.22 -0.51 -41.21
C THR A 32 -12.49 0.56 -42.29
N ALA A 33 -11.53 1.48 -42.51
CA ALA A 33 -11.03 2.05 -43.79
C ALA A 33 -10.26 3.38 -43.49
N VAL A 34 -8.96 3.60 -43.77
CA VAL A 34 -8.13 3.62 -45.00
C VAL A 34 -7.99 5.02 -45.66
N SER A 35 -6.73 5.49 -45.67
CA SER A 35 -5.95 6.24 -46.69
C SER A 35 -6.04 7.76 -46.97
N GLY A 36 -4.82 8.33 -47.11
CA GLY A 36 -4.39 9.35 -48.10
C GLY A 36 -4.37 10.81 -47.59
N ALA A 37 -3.44 11.71 -47.94
CA ALA A 37 -2.25 11.71 -48.80
C ALA A 37 -1.46 13.02 -48.52
N ASP A 38 -0.15 13.00 -48.77
CA ASP A 38 0.77 14.16 -48.85
C ASP A 38 0.78 14.68 -50.32
N PRO A 39 1.02 15.98 -50.59
CA PRO A 39 2.27 16.29 -51.30
C PRO A 39 2.92 17.65 -50.95
N GLY A 40 4.25 17.67 -50.95
CA GLY A 40 5.09 18.84 -50.65
C GLY A 40 5.40 19.79 -51.81
N ALA A 41 6.24 20.80 -51.54
CA ALA A 41 7.24 21.41 -52.42
C ALA A 41 8.01 22.56 -51.72
N GLN A 42 9.34 22.53 -51.84
CA GLN A 42 10.33 23.62 -51.61
C GLN A 42 11.15 23.75 -52.93
N PRO A 43 12.02 24.76 -53.18
CA PRO A 43 12.22 26.12 -52.63
C PRO A 43 12.32 27.18 -53.80
N PRO A 44 12.85 28.42 -53.64
CA PRO A 44 14.32 28.67 -53.66
C PRO A 44 14.81 29.82 -52.74
N ALA A 45 16.13 30.05 -52.78
CA ALA A 45 16.94 30.81 -51.84
C ALA A 45 17.28 32.27 -52.24
N ALA A 46 17.79 33.00 -51.22
CA ALA A 46 18.72 34.14 -51.22
C ALA A 46 18.17 35.58 -51.32
N ALA A 47 18.30 36.34 -50.22
CA ALA A 47 19.11 37.58 -50.13
C ALA A 47 19.14 38.12 -48.69
N ALA A 48 20.27 38.74 -48.35
CA ALA A 48 20.72 39.13 -47.01
C ALA A 48 20.04 40.38 -46.40
N ALA A 49 19.97 40.45 -45.06
CA ALA A 49 20.44 41.56 -44.22
C ALA A 49 20.03 41.36 -42.74
N THR A 50 21.01 41.41 -41.84
CA THR A 50 20.84 41.51 -40.37
C THR A 50 20.25 42.86 -39.93
N PRO A 51 19.57 42.90 -38.77
CA PRO A 51 20.22 43.48 -37.60
C PRO A 51 20.08 42.65 -36.32
N ALA A 52 21.08 42.80 -35.46
CA ALA A 52 21.27 42.11 -34.18
C ALA A 52 20.11 42.36 -33.21
N THR A 53 19.59 41.28 -32.61
CA THR A 53 18.77 41.31 -31.40
C THR A 53 19.49 40.48 -30.33
N ALA A 54 19.67 41.08 -29.14
CA ALA A 54 20.41 40.50 -28.02
C ALA A 54 19.84 39.15 -27.55
N PRO A 55 20.66 38.22 -27.04
CA PRO A 55 20.17 36.94 -26.55
C PRO A 55 19.34 37.14 -25.28
N ALA A 56 18.09 36.69 -25.33
CA ALA A 56 17.28 36.46 -24.13
C ALA A 56 18.03 35.47 -23.23
N ALA A 57 18.34 35.89 -22.01
CA ALA A 57 18.98 35.05 -21.02
C ALA A 57 18.14 33.78 -20.82
N ALA A 58 18.71 32.63 -21.17
CA ALA A 58 18.16 31.33 -20.84
C ALA A 58 18.02 31.25 -19.31
N GLN A 59 16.80 31.03 -18.83
CA GLN A 59 16.58 30.68 -17.43
C GLN A 59 17.34 29.38 -17.14
N PRO A 60 18.19 29.32 -16.11
CA PRO A 60 18.87 28.09 -15.78
C PRO A 60 17.84 27.06 -15.31
N ALA A 61 17.91 25.85 -15.88
CA ALA A 61 17.17 24.69 -15.38
C ALA A 61 17.42 24.52 -13.87
N PRO A 62 16.42 24.08 -13.09
CA PRO A 62 16.61 23.85 -11.65
C PRO A 62 17.73 22.84 -11.46
N ARG A 63 18.85 23.31 -10.88
CA ARG A 63 19.95 22.45 -10.49
C ARG A 63 19.43 21.51 -9.40
N THR A 64 19.43 20.21 -9.67
CA THR A 64 19.43 19.20 -8.63
C THR A 64 20.62 19.52 -7.73
N ALA A 65 20.36 19.97 -6.50
CA ALA A 65 21.42 20.25 -5.55
C ALA A 65 22.22 18.96 -5.34
N ASP A 66 23.56 19.06 -5.38
CA ASP A 66 24.43 17.97 -5.00
C ASP A 66 24.09 17.52 -3.56
N PRO A 67 24.10 16.21 -3.28
CA PRO A 67 23.79 15.70 -1.95
C PRO A 67 24.76 16.28 -0.93
N ASP A 68 24.22 16.92 0.12
CA ASP A 68 25.00 17.49 1.22
C ASP A 68 25.57 16.35 2.09
N PRO A 69 26.88 16.11 2.06
CA PRO A 69 27.50 15.01 2.80
C PRO A 69 27.38 15.19 4.32
N ALA A 70 27.23 16.43 4.82
CA ALA A 70 27.05 16.69 6.24
C ALA A 70 25.62 16.35 6.70
N ALA A 71 24.61 16.64 5.86
CA ALA A 71 23.24 16.20 6.10
C ALA A 71 23.12 14.68 6.08
N ASP A 72 23.82 14.00 5.16
CA ASP A 72 23.82 12.54 5.07
C ASP A 72 24.56 11.88 6.24
N ALA A 73 25.70 12.42 6.68
CA ALA A 73 26.38 11.94 7.89
C ALA A 73 25.51 12.11 9.15
N THR A 74 24.77 13.21 9.25
CA THR A 74 23.84 13.47 10.36
C THR A 74 22.67 12.48 10.35
N ARG A 75 22.08 12.19 9.18
CA ARG A 75 21.05 11.17 9.03
C ARG A 75 21.57 9.77 9.35
N GLN A 76 22.77 9.43 8.91
CA GLN A 76 23.39 8.13 9.21
C GLN A 76 23.67 7.95 10.70
N ARG A 77 24.11 9.00 11.39
CA ARG A 77 24.29 8.96 12.85
C ARG A 77 22.97 8.79 13.58
N ALA A 78 21.96 9.59 13.24
CA ALA A 78 20.61 9.47 13.82
C ALA A 78 20.00 8.08 13.56
N ALA A 79 20.25 7.51 12.38
CA ALA A 79 19.82 6.15 12.05
C ALA A 79 20.51 5.07 12.88
N ARG A 80 21.81 5.23 13.18
CA ARG A 80 22.55 4.31 14.07
C ARG A 80 22.05 4.41 15.50
N GLU A 81 21.92 5.62 16.03
CA GLU A 81 21.37 5.87 17.38
C GLU A 81 19.94 5.33 17.53
N ALA A 82 19.10 5.46 16.49
CA ALA A 82 17.77 4.87 16.46
C ALA A 82 17.76 3.34 16.34
N THR A 83 18.83 2.72 15.85
CA THR A 83 18.96 1.25 15.76
C THR A 83 19.37 0.63 17.09
N ASP A 84 20.18 1.34 17.88
CA ASP A 84 20.67 0.91 19.20
C ASP A 84 19.72 1.28 20.36
N ASP A 85 18.55 1.85 20.04
CA ASP A 85 17.54 2.25 21.02
C ASP A 85 16.91 1.00 21.69
N PRO A 86 16.97 0.87 23.03
CA PRO A 86 16.44 -0.31 23.74
C PRO A 86 14.94 -0.54 23.50
N ARG A 87 14.18 0.52 23.18
CA ARG A 87 12.75 0.42 22.87
C ARG A 87 12.51 -0.39 21.59
N ILE A 88 13.45 -0.38 20.65
CA ILE A 88 13.36 -1.17 19.42
C ILE A 88 13.45 -2.66 19.73
N GLU A 89 14.31 -3.06 20.67
CA GLU A 89 14.40 -4.46 21.11
C GLU A 89 13.13 -4.92 21.83
N GLU A 90 12.55 -4.07 22.68
CA GLU A 90 11.25 -4.34 23.31
C GLU A 90 10.15 -4.53 22.26
N ILE A 91 10.10 -3.66 21.25
CA ILE A 91 9.14 -3.78 20.14
C ILE A 91 9.39 -5.07 19.34
N ARG A 92 10.65 -5.43 19.05
CA ARG A 92 10.99 -6.69 18.35
C ARG A 92 10.55 -7.91 19.15
N LYS A 93 10.77 -7.90 20.46
CA LYS A 93 10.31 -8.96 21.36
C LYS A 93 8.79 -9.06 21.36
N LYS A 94 8.07 -7.94 21.52
CA LYS A 94 6.60 -7.90 21.47
C LYS A 94 6.05 -8.36 20.13
N TYR A 95 6.65 -7.94 19.03
CA TYR A 95 6.33 -8.43 17.70
C TYR A 95 6.47 -9.95 17.60
N ALA A 96 7.57 -10.52 18.10
CA ALA A 96 7.79 -11.97 18.11
C ALA A 96 6.76 -12.70 19.00
N GLU A 97 6.43 -12.15 20.17
CA GLU A 97 5.38 -12.67 21.06
C GLU A 97 4.02 -12.73 20.34
N ILE A 98 3.59 -11.64 19.71
CA ILE A 98 2.32 -11.57 18.98
C ILE A 98 2.28 -12.54 17.80
N GLN A 99 3.40 -12.69 17.08
CA GLN A 99 3.51 -13.60 15.94
C GLN A 99 3.45 -15.08 16.35
N ALA A 100 3.95 -15.40 17.55
CA ALA A 100 3.93 -16.75 18.08
C ALA A 100 2.58 -17.14 18.72
N ASP A 101 1.70 -16.16 19.00
CA ASP A 101 0.39 -16.41 19.62
C ASP A 101 -0.58 -17.07 18.62
N LYS A 102 -0.86 -18.36 18.86
CA LYS A 102 -1.81 -19.16 18.07
C LYS A 102 -3.25 -19.07 18.58
N GLY A 103 -3.49 -18.37 19.70
CA GLY A 103 -4.80 -18.24 20.34
C GLY A 103 -5.62 -17.05 19.87
N LEU A 104 -5.17 -16.31 18.84
CA LEU A 104 -5.87 -15.15 18.32
C LEU A 104 -7.04 -15.53 17.42
N GLU A 105 -8.22 -15.03 17.76
CA GLU A 105 -9.39 -15.12 16.90
C GLU A 105 -9.23 -14.19 15.71
N THR A 106 -9.63 -14.66 14.52
CA THR A 106 -9.54 -13.88 13.29
C THR A 106 -10.92 -13.44 12.83
N SER A 107 -11.07 -12.15 12.51
CA SER A 107 -12.24 -11.62 11.81
C SER A 107 -11.80 -10.90 10.53
N GLU A 108 -12.68 -10.87 9.53
CA GLU A 108 -12.39 -10.28 8.23
C GLU A 108 -13.50 -9.32 7.81
N LEU A 109 -13.10 -8.18 7.27
CA LEU A 109 -13.97 -7.13 6.77
C LEU A 109 -13.51 -6.78 5.36
N ARG A 110 -14.45 -6.69 4.42
CA ARG A 110 -14.16 -6.35 3.02
C ARG A 110 -14.88 -5.07 2.64
N MET A 111 -14.26 -4.28 1.78
CA MET A 111 -14.88 -3.15 1.11
C MET A 111 -14.52 -3.16 -0.38
N ALA A 112 -15.48 -2.74 -1.20
CA ALA A 112 -15.27 -2.44 -2.61
C ALA A 112 -15.23 -0.93 -2.81
N CYS A 113 -14.30 -0.46 -3.64
CA CYS A 113 -14.32 0.89 -4.19
C CYS A 113 -15.35 0.99 -5.32
N ALA A 114 -15.71 2.22 -5.71
CA ALA A 114 -16.66 2.41 -6.81
C ALA A 114 -16.00 2.05 -8.15
N ALA A 115 -16.80 1.83 -9.20
CA ALA A 115 -16.36 1.79 -10.59
C ALA A 115 -15.11 0.92 -10.91
N GLY A 116 -14.87 -0.15 -10.15
CA GLY A 116 -13.70 -1.01 -10.38
C GLY A 116 -12.37 -0.42 -9.92
N GLU A 117 -12.36 0.66 -9.12
CA GLU A 117 -11.18 1.34 -8.54
C GLU A 117 -10.37 0.50 -7.55
N GLY A 118 -10.89 -0.69 -7.21
CA GLY A 118 -10.20 -1.65 -6.36
C GLY A 118 -11.05 -2.14 -5.20
N SER A 119 -10.38 -2.75 -4.23
CA SER A 119 -10.97 -3.24 -3.00
C SER A 119 -9.98 -3.14 -1.86
N ALA A 120 -10.49 -3.15 -0.63
CA ALA A 120 -9.65 -3.32 0.54
C ALA A 120 -10.21 -4.38 1.47
N GLU A 121 -9.31 -5.09 2.14
CA GLU A 121 -9.62 -6.15 3.09
C GLU A 121 -8.90 -5.86 4.41
N VAL A 122 -9.62 -5.90 5.52
CA VAL A 122 -9.08 -5.80 6.87
C VAL A 122 -9.29 -7.14 7.57
N ARG A 123 -8.20 -7.78 7.97
CA ARG A 123 -8.21 -8.91 8.90
C ARG A 123 -7.75 -8.45 10.27
N LEU A 124 -8.52 -8.77 11.31
CA LEU A 124 -8.16 -8.50 12.70
C LEU A 124 -7.88 -9.81 13.42
N HIS A 125 -6.79 -9.83 14.16
CA HIS A 125 -6.40 -10.91 15.05
C HIS A 125 -6.49 -10.39 16.49
N ARG A 126 -7.42 -10.94 17.26
CA ARG A 126 -7.81 -10.43 18.58
C ARG A 126 -7.92 -11.53 19.62
N LYS A 127 -7.88 -11.13 20.89
CA LYS A 127 -8.19 -11.99 22.03
C LYS A 127 -9.16 -11.23 22.93
N GLY A 128 -10.40 -11.72 23.05
CA GLY A 128 -11.50 -10.91 23.53
C GLY A 128 -11.68 -9.66 22.66
N ASP A 129 -11.80 -8.50 23.31
CA ASP A 129 -11.98 -7.21 22.61
C ASP A 129 -10.66 -6.53 22.21
N THR A 130 -9.51 -7.11 22.56
CA THR A 130 -8.20 -6.52 22.29
C THR A 130 -7.64 -7.00 20.95
N VAL A 131 -7.37 -6.07 20.04
CA VAL A 131 -6.71 -6.34 18.76
C VAL A 131 -5.19 -6.31 18.96
N TYR A 132 -4.52 -7.41 18.63
CA TYR A 132 -3.06 -7.54 18.72
C TYR A 132 -2.38 -7.39 17.36
N ARG A 133 -3.07 -7.81 16.29
CA ARG A 133 -2.59 -7.67 14.92
C ARG A 133 -3.73 -7.32 13.99
N ALA A 134 -3.46 -6.45 13.02
CA ALA A 134 -4.36 -6.18 11.91
C ALA A 134 -3.59 -6.29 10.60
N VAL A 135 -4.22 -6.87 9.57
CA VAL A 135 -3.70 -6.90 8.21
C VAL A 135 -4.66 -6.10 7.33
N LEU A 136 -4.14 -5.09 6.65
CA LEU A 136 -4.88 -4.30 5.66
C LEU A 136 -4.29 -4.61 4.29
N LYS A 137 -5.09 -5.19 3.40
CA LYS A 137 -4.76 -5.31 1.98
C LYS A 137 -5.47 -4.20 1.22
N ASP A 138 -4.71 -3.42 0.50
CA ASP A 138 -5.16 -2.36 -0.39
C ASP A 138 -4.93 -2.81 -1.84
N ASN A 139 -6.01 -3.25 -2.50
CA ASN A 139 -5.99 -3.78 -3.86
C ASN A 139 -6.50 -2.69 -4.82
N ALA A 140 -5.68 -1.67 -5.08
CA ALA A 140 -5.99 -0.64 -6.05
C ALA A 140 -6.14 -1.21 -7.48
N ALA A 141 -7.00 -0.60 -8.29
CA ALA A 141 -7.23 -1.02 -9.67
C ALA A 141 -5.97 -0.88 -10.53
N GLY A 142 -5.57 -1.96 -11.20
CA GLY A 142 -4.42 -1.94 -12.11
C GLY A 142 -3.06 -1.80 -11.42
N ASP A 143 -3.04 -1.70 -10.09
CA ASP A 143 -1.83 -1.52 -9.27
C ASP A 143 -1.46 -2.83 -8.54
N ALA A 144 -0.16 -3.02 -8.33
CA ALA A 144 0.36 -4.05 -7.46
C ALA A 144 0.08 -3.62 -6.01
N GLY A 145 -1.01 -4.16 -5.47
CA GLY A 145 -1.57 -3.75 -4.17
C GLY A 145 -0.56 -3.69 -3.03
N SER A 146 -0.89 -2.93 -1.99
CA SER A 146 -0.08 -2.82 -0.78
C SER A 146 -0.67 -3.66 0.35
N THR A 147 0.15 -4.46 1.02
CA THR A 147 -0.26 -5.12 2.25
C THR A 147 0.41 -4.45 3.44
N TYR A 148 -0.40 -4.02 4.40
CA TYR A 148 0.05 -3.48 5.67
C TYR A 148 -0.21 -4.49 6.79
N HIS A 149 0.79 -4.72 7.62
CA HIS A 149 0.65 -5.49 8.87
C HIS A 149 0.88 -4.54 10.03
N PHE A 150 -0.09 -4.43 10.93
CA PHE A 150 -0.04 -3.60 12.12
C PHE A 150 -0.01 -4.48 13.36
N TYR A 151 0.86 -4.15 14.32
CA TYR A 151 1.01 -4.87 15.58
C TYR A 151 0.82 -3.89 16.73
N TYR A 152 0.00 -4.30 17.70
CA TYR A 152 -0.43 -3.45 18.80
C TYR A 152 -0.02 -4.04 20.14
N ASP A 153 0.36 -3.17 21.06
CA ASP A 153 0.56 -3.48 22.48
C ASP A 153 -0.27 -2.50 23.30
N ASP A 154 -1.14 -3.03 24.16
CA ASP A 154 -2.16 -2.27 24.90
C ASP A 154 -2.95 -1.29 24.01
N GLY A 155 -3.26 -1.75 22.79
CA GLY A 155 -3.96 -0.99 21.77
C GLY A 155 -3.12 0.05 21.05
N LEU A 156 -1.92 0.40 21.50
CA LEU A 156 -1.04 1.33 20.80
C LEU A 156 -0.31 0.61 19.67
N LEU A 157 -0.17 1.27 18.52
CA LEU A 157 0.67 0.76 17.44
C LEU A 157 2.12 0.76 17.91
N ILE A 158 2.78 -0.40 17.86
CA ILE A 158 4.19 -0.56 18.20
C ILE A 158 5.06 -0.86 16.97
N PHE A 159 4.47 -1.54 15.98
CA PHE A 159 5.20 -1.94 14.77
C PHE A 159 4.26 -2.02 13.57
N ALA A 160 4.76 -1.61 12.41
CA ALA A 160 4.07 -1.80 11.15
C ALA A 160 5.02 -2.29 10.05
N LEU A 161 4.51 -3.19 9.21
CA LEU A 161 5.12 -3.58 7.94
C LEU A 161 4.24 -3.05 6.79
N ASN A 162 4.88 -2.59 5.73
CA ASN A 162 4.23 -2.34 4.45
C ASN A 162 5.00 -3.09 3.37
N ASP A 163 4.39 -4.16 2.90
CA ASP A 163 4.86 -4.95 1.77
C ASP A 163 4.22 -4.36 0.51
N ALA A 164 5.05 -3.72 -0.29
CA ALA A 164 4.70 -3.24 -1.60
C ALA A 164 5.37 -4.15 -2.63
N TYR A 165 4.61 -4.58 -3.62
CA TYR A 165 5.12 -5.22 -4.81
C TYR A 165 5.37 -4.10 -5.83
N PRO A 166 6.58 -3.50 -5.92
CA PRO A 166 6.84 -2.53 -6.98
C PRO A 166 6.74 -3.21 -8.35
N PHE A 167 6.09 -2.55 -9.30
CA PHE A 167 6.13 -2.93 -10.71
C PHE A 167 7.58 -3.02 -11.21
N GLY A 168 7.89 -4.08 -11.93
CA GLY A 168 9.19 -4.31 -12.56
C GLY A 168 9.11 -5.51 -13.49
N ASP A 169 9.90 -5.44 -14.57
CA ASP A 169 10.08 -6.40 -15.67
C ASP A 169 9.62 -7.85 -15.37
N PRO A 170 8.77 -8.49 -16.20
CA PRO A 170 8.36 -9.89 -16.02
C PRO A 170 9.53 -10.88 -15.86
N ALA A 171 10.76 -10.48 -16.22
CA ALA A 171 11.98 -11.25 -15.98
C ALA A 171 12.40 -11.34 -14.49
N ALA A 172 12.03 -10.39 -13.61
CA ALA A 172 12.44 -10.39 -12.21
C ALA A 172 11.40 -9.75 -11.26
N THR A 173 11.05 -10.46 -10.18
CA THR A 173 10.18 -9.92 -9.14
C THR A 173 10.97 -9.01 -8.21
N ARG A 174 10.44 -7.81 -7.94
CA ARG A 174 10.98 -6.87 -6.95
C ARG A 174 10.06 -6.80 -5.75
N LEU A 175 10.63 -6.85 -4.55
CA LEU A 175 9.92 -6.65 -3.30
C LEU A 175 10.51 -5.46 -2.55
N LEU A 176 9.62 -4.60 -2.03
CA LEU A 176 9.97 -3.53 -1.10
C LEU A 176 9.15 -3.73 0.18
N GLN A 177 9.84 -3.91 1.30
CA GLN A 177 9.21 -3.95 2.60
C GLN A 177 9.67 -2.75 3.42
N ARG A 178 8.74 -1.88 3.80
CA ARG A 178 9.00 -0.81 4.76
C ARG A 178 8.60 -1.25 6.16
N ARG A 179 9.40 -0.88 7.16
CA ARG A 179 9.17 -1.24 8.57
C ARG A 179 9.19 0.02 9.40
N TYR A 180 8.21 0.17 10.28
CA TYR A 180 8.01 1.35 11.11
C TYR A 180 7.89 0.90 12.56
N TYR A 181 8.75 1.42 13.42
CA TYR A 181 8.74 1.17 14.85
C TYR A 181 8.18 2.40 15.56
N TYR A 182 7.24 2.18 16.45
CA TYR A 182 6.52 3.24 17.15
C TYR A 182 6.66 3.06 18.65
N HIS A 183 6.81 4.18 19.35
CA HIS A 183 6.76 4.21 20.81
C HIS A 183 5.87 5.36 21.24
N GLN A 184 4.87 5.07 22.07
CA GLN A 184 3.90 6.05 22.59
C GLN A 184 3.28 6.92 21.48
N GLY A 185 2.97 6.31 20.33
CA GLY A 185 2.33 6.99 19.20
C GLY A 185 3.26 7.83 18.32
N SER A 186 4.57 7.82 18.56
CA SER A 186 5.55 8.49 17.68
C SER A 186 6.44 7.45 16.98
N PRO A 187 6.77 7.63 15.69
CA PRO A 187 7.74 6.77 15.02
C PRO A 187 9.14 7.04 15.58
N ILE A 188 9.83 5.99 15.99
CA ILE A 188 11.20 6.07 16.53
C ILE A 188 12.26 5.49 15.59
N LEU A 189 11.85 4.62 14.66
CA LEU A 189 12.73 4.10 13.61
C LEU A 189 11.90 3.73 12.38
N CYS A 190 12.41 4.09 11.21
CA CYS A 190 11.85 3.66 9.93
C CYS A 190 12.96 3.03 9.09
N THR A 191 12.70 1.84 8.56
CA THR A 191 13.65 1.13 7.71
C THR A 191 12.97 0.57 6.48
N ARG A 192 13.75 0.19 5.49
CA ARG A 192 13.28 -0.57 4.34
C ARG A 192 14.20 -1.76 4.08
N LYS A 193 13.62 -2.82 3.53
CA LYS A 193 14.32 -3.92 2.87
C LYS A 193 13.89 -3.96 1.41
N ARG A 194 14.83 -4.31 0.54
CA ARG A 194 14.58 -4.49 -0.89
C ARG A 194 15.20 -5.78 -1.36
N ALA A 195 14.53 -6.47 -2.26
CA ALA A 195 15.08 -7.64 -2.95
C ALA A 195 14.56 -7.68 -4.39
N GLU A 196 15.38 -8.24 -5.27
CA GLU A 196 15.04 -8.49 -6.67
C GLU A 196 15.54 -9.88 -7.05
N GLY A 197 14.70 -10.66 -7.72
CA GLY A 197 15.06 -12.00 -8.15
C GLY A 197 13.87 -12.83 -8.63
N PRO A 198 14.06 -14.15 -8.80
CA PRO A 198 12.98 -15.07 -9.17
C PRO A 198 11.83 -15.03 -8.16
N ALA A 199 10.60 -15.15 -8.65
CA ALA A 199 9.38 -15.05 -7.83
C ALA A 199 9.35 -16.07 -6.66
N ASP A 200 9.92 -17.26 -6.87
CA ASP A 200 10.02 -18.33 -5.86
C ASP A 200 11.10 -18.06 -4.80
N LYS A 201 12.02 -17.12 -5.04
CA LYS A 201 13.18 -16.84 -4.17
C LYS A 201 13.19 -15.44 -3.58
N VAL A 202 12.48 -14.49 -4.19
CA VAL A 202 12.55 -13.07 -3.84
C VAL A 202 12.17 -12.79 -2.39
N GLU A 203 11.24 -13.56 -1.80
CA GLU A 203 10.91 -13.44 -0.37
C GLU A 203 12.06 -13.87 0.54
N SER A 204 12.74 -14.97 0.20
CA SER A 204 13.94 -15.40 0.93
C SER A 204 15.05 -14.36 0.81
N LEU A 205 15.25 -13.80 -0.38
CA LEU A 205 16.21 -12.72 -0.62
C LEU A 205 15.86 -11.48 0.21
N LEU A 206 14.58 -11.11 0.30
CA LEU A 206 14.12 -10.00 1.12
C LEU A 206 14.38 -10.22 2.61
N ASN A 207 14.20 -11.46 3.09
CA ASN A 207 14.48 -11.80 4.48
C ASN A 207 15.98 -11.65 4.81
N GLN A 208 16.85 -12.03 3.88
CA GLN A 208 18.31 -11.91 4.00
C GLN A 208 18.84 -10.50 3.73
N ALA A 209 18.07 -9.66 3.02
CA ALA A 209 18.48 -8.29 2.71
C ALA A 209 18.70 -7.46 3.98
N PRO A 210 19.71 -6.57 3.99
CA PRO A 210 19.94 -5.66 5.09
C PRO A 210 18.78 -4.67 5.24
N SER A 211 18.56 -4.21 6.47
CA SER A 211 17.61 -3.12 6.74
C SER A 211 18.32 -1.78 6.53
N GLU A 212 17.83 -0.98 5.59
CA GLU A 212 18.32 0.38 5.34
C GLU A 212 17.46 1.39 6.11
N PRO A 213 18.05 2.35 6.84
CA PRO A 213 17.28 3.42 7.46
C PRO A 213 16.66 4.34 6.40
N VAL A 214 15.46 4.83 6.69
CA VAL A 214 14.74 5.81 5.86
C VAL A 214 14.11 6.88 6.73
N ASP A 215 13.73 8.00 6.12
CA ASP A 215 12.96 9.01 6.83
C ASP A 215 11.57 8.46 7.22
N CYS A 216 11.04 8.99 8.33
CA CYS A 216 9.73 8.59 8.85
C CYS A 216 8.56 9.40 8.31
N SER A 217 8.69 10.14 7.20
CA SER A 217 7.62 11.01 6.68
C SER A 217 6.31 10.28 6.36
N PHE A 218 6.39 8.99 6.00
CA PHE A 218 5.23 8.15 5.71
C PHE A 218 4.57 7.55 6.97
N ALA A 219 5.26 7.56 8.11
CA ALA A 219 4.77 6.94 9.34
C ALA A 219 3.42 7.51 9.83
N PRO A 220 3.14 8.82 9.78
CA PRO A 220 1.83 9.35 10.16
C PRO A 220 0.67 8.77 9.33
N LYS A 221 0.88 8.54 8.02
CA LYS A 221 -0.11 7.88 7.16
C LYS A 221 -0.34 6.44 7.63
N VAL A 222 0.74 5.70 7.88
CA VAL A 222 0.68 4.30 8.34
C VAL A 222 -0.02 4.20 9.70
N GLN A 223 0.27 5.10 10.63
CA GLN A 223 -0.39 5.17 11.93
C GLN A 223 -1.89 5.47 11.81
N ARG A 224 -2.28 6.37 10.89
CA ARG A 224 -3.70 6.65 10.61
C ARG A 224 -4.42 5.41 10.08
N LEU A 225 -3.81 4.68 9.14
CA LEU A 225 -4.35 3.42 8.61
C LEU A 225 -4.48 2.36 9.72
N ALA A 226 -3.47 2.22 10.58
CA ALA A 226 -3.50 1.30 11.71
C ALA A 226 -4.65 1.63 12.68
N SER A 227 -4.79 2.91 13.07
CA SER A 227 -5.87 3.37 13.95
C SER A 227 -7.25 3.06 13.38
N LEU A 228 -7.43 3.22 12.06
CA LEU A 228 -8.66 2.86 11.36
C LEU A 228 -8.89 1.35 11.32
N ALA A 229 -7.89 0.57 10.92
CA ALA A 229 -7.98 -0.88 10.85
C ALA A 229 -8.32 -1.48 12.22
N ARG A 230 -7.65 -1.04 13.30
CA ARG A 230 -7.88 -1.50 14.68
C ARG A 230 -9.34 -1.34 15.13
N ARG A 231 -10.04 -0.31 14.65
CA ARG A 231 -11.46 -0.07 14.97
C ARG A 231 -12.42 -1.04 14.26
N GLY A 232 -11.94 -1.87 13.35
CA GLY A 232 -12.75 -2.82 12.60
C GLY A 232 -13.90 -2.12 11.88
N ALA A 233 -15.12 -2.67 12.03
CA ALA A 233 -16.31 -2.17 11.35
C ALA A 233 -16.54 -0.66 11.57
N ALA A 234 -16.26 -0.14 12.78
CA ALA A 234 -16.42 1.28 13.10
C ALA A 234 -15.41 2.19 12.38
N GLY A 235 -14.27 1.64 11.93
CA GLY A 235 -13.25 2.36 11.15
C GLY A 235 -13.47 2.30 9.64
N MET A 236 -14.35 1.42 9.14
CA MET A 236 -14.42 1.08 7.71
C MET A 236 -14.82 2.25 6.82
N ALA A 237 -15.75 3.11 7.25
CA ALA A 237 -16.20 4.25 6.43
C ALA A 237 -15.07 5.25 6.17
N GLU A 238 -14.29 5.58 7.20
CA GLU A 238 -13.14 6.48 7.09
C GLU A 238 -11.97 5.82 6.36
N LEU A 239 -11.77 4.52 6.56
CA LEU A 239 -10.77 3.77 5.80
C LEU A 239 -11.10 3.74 4.31
N LYS A 240 -12.37 3.57 3.96
CA LYS A 240 -12.84 3.63 2.56
C LYS A 240 -12.53 4.97 1.92
N LYS A 241 -12.74 6.09 2.62
CA LYS A 241 -12.40 7.43 2.10
C LYS A 241 -10.90 7.62 1.82
N LEU A 242 -10.03 6.89 2.54
CA LEU A 242 -8.58 6.98 2.35
C LEU A 242 -8.07 6.11 1.22
N LEU A 243 -8.71 4.97 0.97
CA LEU A 243 -8.25 3.98 0.00
C LEU A 243 -9.00 4.07 -1.33
N CYS A 244 -10.24 4.54 -1.32
CA CYS A 244 -11.08 4.74 -2.51
C CYS A 244 -11.29 6.25 -2.72
N PRO A 245 -10.42 6.94 -3.49
CA PRO A 245 -10.63 8.37 -3.79
C PRO A 245 -11.91 8.55 -4.61
N GLU A 246 -12.78 9.50 -4.22
CA GLU A 246 -13.95 9.83 -5.03
C GLU A 246 -13.50 10.37 -6.40
N PRO A 247 -14.13 9.96 -7.52
CA PRO A 247 -13.86 10.56 -8.80
C PRO A 247 -14.14 12.07 -8.70
N PRO A 248 -13.30 12.92 -9.34
CA PRO A 248 -13.52 14.36 -9.32
C PRO A 248 -14.94 14.63 -9.82
N ARG A 249 -15.74 15.33 -9.00
CA ARG A 249 -17.07 15.74 -9.40
C ARG A 249 -16.90 16.55 -10.68
N GLN A 250 -17.41 16.03 -11.80
CA GLN A 250 -17.52 16.82 -13.01
C GLN A 250 -18.41 18.01 -12.67
N THR A 251 -17.79 19.17 -12.44
CA THR A 251 -18.51 20.44 -12.44
C THR A 251 -18.95 20.64 -13.88
N GLY A 252 -20.17 20.21 -14.18
CA GLY A 252 -20.81 20.43 -15.47
C GLY A 252 -20.77 21.91 -15.80
N ARG A 253 -20.24 22.22 -16.98
CA ARG A 253 -20.52 23.46 -17.70
C ARG A 253 -21.80 23.27 -18.50
#